data_AF-A0A7J2JRC9-F1
#
_entry.id   AF-A0A7J2JRC9-F1
#
_cell.length_a   1.000
_cell.length_b   1.000
_cell.length_c   1.000
_cell.angle_alpha   90.00
_cell.angle_beta   90.00
_cell.angle_gamma   90.00
#
_symmetry.space_group_name_H-M   'P 1'
#
loop_
_entity.id
_entity.type
_entity.pdbx_description
1 polymer ?
#
loop_
_entity_poly.entity_id
_entity_poly.type
_entity_poly.pdbx_seq_one_letter_code
_entity_poly.pdbx_strand_id
1 'polypeptide(L)'
;MSDEEREDFSKEAKNERPESWKSDVEELKEVLATIRVEVPGLLRSLIGPIKEFMEITYNPESAKERARAIATFYKELIEQGIPEDLALKLTREHFINPMSIVRTMIKGEEE
;
A
#
# COMPACT_ATOMS: atom_id res chain seq x y z
N MET A 1 8.27 52.24 -31.09
CA MET A 1 8.99 51.23 -30.30
C MET A 1 9.98 50.57 -31.21
N SER A 2 11.26 50.91 -31.05
CA SER A 2 12.38 50.27 -31.74
C SER A 2 12.58 48.85 -31.18
N ASP A 3 13.15 47.96 -31.99
CA ASP A 3 13.42 46.58 -31.56
C ASP A 3 14.42 46.50 -30.38
N GLU A 4 15.23 47.56 -30.19
CA GLU A 4 16.08 47.77 -29.01
C GLU A 4 15.28 47.96 -27.72
N GLU A 5 14.20 48.76 -27.74
CA GLU A 5 13.35 48.99 -26.55
C GLU A 5 12.59 47.72 -26.14
N ARG A 6 12.36 46.79 -27.09
CA ARG A 6 11.75 45.47 -26.84
C ARG A 6 12.75 44.46 -26.27
N GLU A 7 14.02 44.53 -26.69
CA GLU A 7 15.07 43.70 -26.08
C GLU A 7 15.41 44.14 -24.66
N ASP A 8 15.39 45.45 -24.40
CA ASP A 8 15.73 46.02 -23.09
C ASP A 8 14.70 45.62 -22.02
N PHE A 9 13.40 45.73 -22.35
CA PHE A 9 12.32 45.28 -21.48
C PHE A 9 12.35 43.77 -21.20
N SER A 10 12.86 42.97 -22.14
CA SER A 10 13.01 41.51 -22.00
C SER A 10 14.21 41.13 -21.11
N LYS A 11 15.22 42.02 -20.99
CA LYS A 11 16.40 41.83 -20.12
C LYS A 11 16.13 42.33 -18.70
N GLU A 12 15.42 43.44 -18.53
CA GLU A 12 15.07 44.02 -17.22
C GLU A 12 14.16 43.08 -16.41
N ALA A 13 13.18 42.43 -17.06
CA ALA A 13 12.24 41.54 -16.38
C ALA A 13 12.85 40.21 -15.89
N LYS A 14 14.11 39.90 -16.26
CA LYS A 14 14.75 38.61 -15.95
C LYS A 14 15.57 38.58 -14.65
N ASN A 15 15.83 39.72 -13.99
CA ASN A 15 16.93 39.76 -13.01
C ASN A 15 16.63 40.28 -11.58
N GLU A 16 15.38 40.31 -11.12
CA GLU A 16 15.09 40.82 -9.76
C GLU A 16 14.30 39.85 -8.87
N ARG A 17 14.64 38.55 -8.88
CA ARG A 17 14.32 37.73 -7.70
C ARG A 17 15.43 37.92 -6.68
N PRO A 18 15.12 38.37 -5.45
CA PRO A 18 16.16 38.57 -4.43
C PRO A 18 16.93 37.26 -4.20
N GLU A 19 18.23 37.36 -3.97
CA GLU A 19 19.12 36.21 -3.67
C GLU A 19 18.52 35.26 -2.61
N SER A 20 17.83 35.83 -1.61
CA SER A 20 17.12 35.06 -0.58
C SER A 20 16.07 34.11 -1.16
N TRP A 21 15.30 34.54 -2.15
CA TRP A 21 14.30 33.69 -2.80
C TRP A 21 14.94 32.52 -3.55
N LYS A 22 16.12 32.73 -4.15
CA LYS A 22 16.84 31.63 -4.81
C LYS A 22 17.34 30.61 -3.79
N SER A 23 17.81 31.08 -2.63
CA SER A 23 18.23 30.22 -1.51
C SER A 23 17.06 29.40 -0.97
N ASP A 24 15.90 30.02 -0.70
CA ASP A 24 14.72 29.34 -0.15
C ASP A 24 14.20 28.23 -1.09
N VAL A 25 14.24 28.48 -2.40
CA VAL A 25 13.84 27.49 -3.41
C VAL A 25 14.82 26.32 -3.46
N GLU A 26 16.11 26.56 -3.23
CA GLU A 26 17.12 25.51 -3.24
C GLU A 26 17.03 24.61 -2.01
N GLU A 27 16.80 25.20 -0.82
CA GLU A 27 16.54 24.46 0.41
C GLU A 27 15.27 23.59 0.30
N LEU A 28 14.19 24.14 -0.27
CA LEU A 28 12.96 23.36 -0.52
C LEU A 28 13.21 22.20 -1.49
N LYS A 29 14.03 22.40 -2.55
CA LYS A 29 14.39 21.30 -3.46
C LYS A 29 15.16 20.20 -2.73
N GLU A 30 16.04 20.53 -1.81
CA GLU A 30 16.80 19.55 -1.04
C GLU A 30 15.90 18.72 -0.11
N VAL A 31 14.94 19.36 0.56
CA VAL A 31 13.91 18.67 1.36
C VAL A 31 13.06 17.75 0.47
N LEU A 32 12.59 18.25 -0.67
CA LEU A 32 11.79 17.46 -1.61
C LEU A 32 12.60 16.30 -2.21
N ALA A 33 13.89 16.50 -2.47
CA ALA A 33 14.79 15.45 -2.94
C ALA A 33 14.92 14.34 -1.88
N THR A 34 15.05 14.71 -0.60
CA THR A 34 15.11 13.77 0.52
C THR A 34 13.80 12.98 0.64
N ILE A 35 12.65 13.67 0.62
CA ILE A 35 11.32 13.02 0.68
C ILE A 35 11.13 12.06 -0.49
N ARG A 36 11.57 12.44 -1.70
CA ARG A 36 11.49 11.60 -2.90
C ARG A 36 12.31 10.31 -2.77
N VAL A 37 13.38 10.30 -1.98
CA VAL A 37 14.18 9.10 -1.73
C VAL A 37 13.53 8.24 -0.65
N GLU A 38 13.16 8.84 0.48
CA GLU A 38 12.74 8.12 1.67
C GLU A 38 11.31 7.54 1.57
N VAL A 39 10.35 8.34 1.07
CA VAL A 39 8.93 7.92 1.03
C VAL A 39 8.72 6.68 0.17
N PRO A 40 9.26 6.58 -1.07
CA PRO A 40 9.13 5.35 -1.86
C PRO A 40 9.85 4.15 -1.23
N GLY A 41 10.90 4.36 -0.43
CA GLY A 41 11.57 3.32 0.33
C GLY A 41 10.64 2.74 1.40
N LEU A 42 10.06 3.60 2.23
CA LEU A 42 9.12 3.22 3.28
C LEU A 42 7.87 2.53 2.72
N LEU A 43 7.29 3.06 1.64
CA LEU A 43 6.14 2.43 0.98
C LEU A 43 6.47 1.03 0.46
N ARG A 44 7.66 0.83 -0.13
CA ARG A 44 8.11 -0.49 -0.57
C ARG A 44 8.30 -1.45 0.59
N SER A 45 8.85 -0.99 1.71
CA SER A 45 9.04 -1.81 2.91
C SER A 45 7.71 -2.25 3.57
N LEU A 46 6.65 -1.45 3.44
CA LEU A 46 5.32 -1.80 3.97
C LEU A 46 4.49 -2.64 2.98
N ILE A 47 4.47 -2.25 1.71
CA ILE A 47 3.61 -2.88 0.69
C ILE A 47 4.25 -4.16 0.13
N GLY A 48 5.57 -4.23 0.07
CA GLY A 48 6.31 -5.39 -0.44
C GLY A 48 5.93 -6.70 0.27
N PRO A 49 6.06 -6.78 1.60
CA PRO A 49 5.68 -7.97 2.37
C PRO A 49 4.20 -8.34 2.24
N ILE A 50 3.31 -7.35 2.15
CA ILE A 50 1.86 -7.59 1.96
C ILE A 50 1.61 -8.21 0.58
N LYS A 51 2.24 -7.66 -0.47
CA LYS A 51 2.10 -8.17 -1.82
C LYS A 51 2.64 -9.59 -1.95
N GLU A 52 3.80 -9.86 -1.37
CA GLU A 52 4.43 -11.18 -1.38
C GLU A 52 3.58 -12.20 -0.59
N PHE A 53 3.04 -11.83 0.57
CA PHE A 53 2.09 -12.66 1.32
C PHE A 53 0.80 -12.95 0.53
N MET A 54 0.28 -11.96 -0.19
CA MET A 54 -0.86 -12.19 -1.10
C MET A 54 -0.47 -13.17 -2.20
N GLU A 55 0.69 -13.03 -2.85
CA GLU A 55 1.13 -13.96 -3.90
C GLU A 55 1.26 -15.40 -3.38
N ILE A 56 1.82 -15.59 -2.17
CA ILE A 56 1.96 -16.90 -1.53
C ILE A 56 0.58 -17.51 -1.20
N THR A 57 -0.38 -16.70 -0.78
CA THR A 57 -1.67 -17.21 -0.27
C THR A 57 -2.78 -17.25 -1.34
N TYR A 58 -2.67 -16.44 -2.38
CA TYR A 58 -3.60 -16.35 -3.50
C TYR A 58 -3.10 -17.04 -4.79
N ASN A 59 -2.11 -17.94 -4.72
CA ASN A 59 -1.89 -18.87 -5.83
C ASN A 59 -3.24 -19.56 -6.15
N PRO A 60 -3.82 -19.39 -7.35
CA PRO A 60 -5.16 -19.90 -7.67
C PRO A 60 -5.33 -21.39 -7.41
N GLU A 61 -4.27 -22.17 -7.62
CA GLU A 61 -4.28 -23.62 -7.36
C GLU A 61 -4.36 -23.91 -5.85
N SER A 62 -3.58 -23.19 -5.05
CA SER A 62 -3.62 -23.29 -3.58
C SER A 62 -4.94 -22.79 -2.99
N ALA A 63 -5.53 -21.75 -3.58
CA ALA A 63 -6.84 -21.23 -3.18
C ALA A 63 -7.96 -22.23 -3.46
N LYS A 64 -7.94 -22.88 -4.64
CA LYS A 64 -8.92 -23.90 -5.04
C LYS A 64 -8.83 -25.14 -4.15
N GLU A 65 -7.62 -25.62 -3.87
CA GLU A 65 -7.43 -26.79 -3.02
C GLU A 65 -7.83 -26.50 -1.56
N ARG A 66 -7.52 -25.31 -1.05
CA ARG A 66 -8.03 -24.86 0.25
C ARG A 66 -9.55 -24.78 0.29
N ALA A 67 -10.18 -24.21 -0.74
CA ALA A 67 -11.64 -24.12 -0.80
C ALA A 67 -12.30 -25.50 -0.79
N ARG A 68 -11.72 -26.48 -1.48
CA ARG A 68 -12.15 -27.88 -1.42
C ARG A 68 -12.01 -28.45 -0.01
N ALA A 69 -10.86 -28.27 0.63
CA ALA A 69 -10.64 -28.77 1.99
C ALA A 69 -11.65 -28.19 2.99
N ILE A 70 -11.93 -26.88 2.90
CA ILE A 70 -12.95 -26.21 3.72
C ILE A 70 -14.34 -26.82 3.47
N ALA A 71 -14.72 -27.01 2.20
CA ALA A 71 -16.01 -27.58 1.84
C ALA A 71 -16.17 -29.03 2.30
N THR A 72 -15.14 -29.85 2.11
CA THR A 72 -15.12 -31.24 2.57
C THR A 72 -15.25 -31.30 4.09
N PHE A 73 -14.45 -30.52 4.82
CA PHE A 73 -14.52 -30.47 6.28
C PHE A 73 -15.92 -30.10 6.77
N TYR A 74 -16.50 -29.00 6.24
CA TYR A 74 -17.86 -28.60 6.60
C TYR A 74 -18.90 -29.70 6.32
N LYS A 75 -18.81 -30.35 5.16
CA LYS A 75 -19.72 -31.42 4.76
C LYS A 75 -19.61 -32.63 5.69
N GLU A 76 -18.39 -33.04 6.03
CA GLU A 76 -18.15 -34.16 6.95
C GLU A 76 -18.72 -33.89 8.34
N LEU A 77 -18.60 -32.66 8.87
CA LEU A 77 -19.20 -32.30 10.15
C LEU A 77 -20.72 -32.51 10.14
N ILE A 78 -21.41 -32.04 9.09
CA ILE A 78 -22.86 -32.23 8.93
C ILE A 78 -23.21 -33.71 8.81
N GLU A 79 -22.45 -34.47 8.02
CA GLU A 79 -22.67 -35.91 7.84
C GLU A 79 -22.51 -36.70 9.15
N GLN A 80 -21.66 -36.25 10.06
CA GLN A 80 -21.50 -36.81 11.41
C GLN A 80 -22.59 -36.35 12.40
N GLY A 81 -23.57 -35.57 11.94
CA GLY A 81 -24.70 -35.11 12.75
C GLY A 81 -24.42 -33.85 13.56
N ILE A 82 -23.35 -33.11 13.24
CA ILE A 82 -23.09 -31.80 13.85
C ILE A 82 -24.07 -30.78 13.25
N PRO A 83 -24.78 -29.99 14.09
CA PRO A 83 -25.65 -28.92 13.63
C PRO A 83 -24.94 -27.95 12.69
N GLU A 84 -25.64 -27.47 11.64
CA GLU A 84 -25.04 -26.62 10.59
C GLU A 84 -24.38 -25.35 11.15
N ASP A 85 -24.99 -24.72 12.14
CA ASP A 85 -24.48 -23.51 12.79
C ASP A 85 -23.16 -23.76 13.52
N LEU A 86 -23.06 -24.88 14.25
CA LEU A 86 -21.84 -25.31 14.93
C LEU A 86 -20.78 -25.77 13.92
N ALA A 87 -21.16 -26.51 12.87
CA ALA A 87 -20.25 -26.92 11.81
C ALA A 87 -19.64 -25.72 11.08
N LEU A 88 -20.45 -24.70 10.79
CA LEU A 88 -20.01 -23.45 10.19
C LEU A 88 -19.08 -22.67 11.12
N LYS A 89 -19.38 -22.64 12.42
CA LYS A 89 -18.50 -22.04 13.43
C LYS A 89 -17.14 -22.74 13.48
N LEU A 90 -17.11 -24.06 13.64
CA LEU A 90 -15.87 -24.85 13.70
C LEU A 90 -15.04 -24.66 12.42
N THR A 91 -15.69 -24.66 11.26
CA THR A 91 -15.02 -24.41 9.98
C THR A 91 -14.36 -23.03 9.96
N ARG A 92 -15.05 -21.97 10.42
CA ARG A 92 -14.47 -20.62 10.49
C ARG A 92 -13.32 -20.51 11.49
N GLU A 93 -13.41 -21.20 12.62
CA GLU A 93 -12.36 -21.18 13.66
C GLU A 93 -11.10 -21.91 13.22
N HIS A 94 -11.22 -23.00 12.47
CA HIS A 94 -10.07 -23.79 12.02
C HIS A 94 -9.45 -23.30 10.70
N PHE A 95 -10.21 -22.58 9.86
CA PHE A 95 -9.70 -22.02 8.61
C PHE A 95 -9.60 -20.49 8.71
N ILE A 96 -8.45 -20.02 9.18
CA ILE A 96 -8.16 -18.58 9.28
C ILE A 96 -8.16 -17.95 7.89
N ASN A 97 -8.92 -16.86 7.73
CA ASN A 97 -8.88 -16.04 6.53
C ASN A 97 -7.53 -15.30 6.45
N PRO A 98 -6.72 -15.50 5.41
CA PRO A 98 -5.44 -14.80 5.28
C PRO A 98 -5.55 -13.27 5.33
N MET A 99 -6.65 -12.73 4.81
CA MET A 99 -6.93 -11.29 4.84
C MET A 99 -7.25 -10.78 6.25
N SER A 100 -7.74 -11.63 7.16
CA SER A 100 -7.93 -11.21 8.55
C SER A 100 -6.58 -11.03 9.26
N ILE A 101 -5.58 -11.86 8.95
CA ILE A 101 -4.22 -11.71 9.50
C ILE A 101 -3.60 -10.40 9.02
N VAL A 102 -3.68 -10.11 7.72
CA VAL A 102 -3.21 -8.84 7.13
C VAL A 102 -3.93 -7.66 7.77
N ARG A 103 -5.25 -7.76 7.98
CA ARG A 103 -6.02 -6.71 8.65
C ARG A 103 -5.57 -6.51 10.10
N THR A 104 -5.33 -7.57 10.87
CA THR A 104 -4.84 -7.47 12.24
C THR A 104 -3.45 -6.83 12.29
N MET A 105 -2.55 -7.20 11.38
CA MET A 105 -1.22 -6.59 11.28
C MET A 105 -1.29 -5.11 10.88
N ILE A 106 -2.16 -4.73 9.95
CA ILE A 106 -2.36 -3.32 9.55
C ILE A 106 -3.04 -2.52 10.66
N LYS A 107 -3.95 -3.15 11.42
CA LYS A 107 -4.67 -2.50 12.52
C LYS A 107 -3.87 -2.38 13.82
N GLY A 108 -2.70 -2.99 13.91
CA GLY A 108 -1.72 -2.84 14.99
C GLY A 108 -2.29 -2.44 16.36
N GLU A 109 -2.53 -3.44 17.21
CA GLU A 109 -2.52 -3.29 18.68
C GLU A 109 -3.26 -2.05 19.24
N GLU A 110 -4.60 -2.06 19.17
CA GLU A 110 -5.42 -1.33 20.15
C GLU A 110 -5.78 -2.28 21.30
N GLU A 111 -4.80 -2.68 22.12
CA GLU A 111 -5.01 -3.18 23.50
C GLU A 111 -3.85 -2.73 24.41
#